data_AF-A0A0T5NN91-F1
#
_entry.id   AF-A0A0T5NN91-F1
#
_cell.length_a   1.000
_cell.length_b   1.000
_cell.length_c   1.000
_cell.angle_alpha   90.00
_cell.angle_beta   90.00
_cell.angle_gamma   90.00
#
_symmetry.space_group_name_H-M   'P 1'
#
loop_
_entity.id
_entity.type
_entity.pdbx_description
1 polymer ?
#
loop_
_entity_poly.entity_id
_entity_poly.type
_entity_poly.pdbx_seq_one_letter_code
_entity_poly.pdbx_strand_id
1 'polypeptide(L)'
;KVRHILDWWHISMRIQHVENAVKGLLQSRGFSGIPVLFKRPAETLRWYLWHGKVLTATTSLQWLMVDCTRLATDDRVATDAARRVQARCRDLYSYLANNMDSLTDYGRRYRAGLPISSSRAEGCVD
;
A
#
# COMPACT_ATOMS: atom_id res chain seq x y z
N LYS A 1 11.54 4.23 -28.05
CA LYS A 1 11.09 5.20 -27.02
C LYS A 1 11.29 4.55 -25.66
N VAL A 2 12.18 5.08 -24.80
CA VAL A 2 12.34 4.57 -23.42
C VAL A 2 11.13 5.07 -22.63
N ARG A 3 10.28 4.16 -22.14
CA ARG A 3 9.15 4.51 -21.28
C ARG A 3 9.67 4.59 -19.85
N HIS A 4 9.60 5.78 -19.25
CA HIS A 4 9.91 5.97 -17.83
C HIS A 4 8.98 5.09 -16.98
N ILE A 5 9.56 4.31 -16.07
CA ILE A 5 8.81 3.51 -15.10
C ILE A 5 8.85 4.20 -13.74
N LEU A 6 7.78 4.06 -12.96
CA LEU A 6 7.76 4.54 -11.59
C LEU A 6 8.68 3.66 -10.74
N ASP A 7 9.49 4.27 -9.90
CA ASP A 7 10.50 3.58 -9.11
C ASP A 7 9.86 2.67 -8.04
N TRP A 8 10.23 1.39 -8.02
CA TRP A 8 9.65 0.39 -7.13
C TRP A 8 9.91 0.69 -5.64
N TRP A 9 11.07 1.22 -5.29
CA TRP A 9 11.41 1.54 -3.90
C TRP A 9 10.44 2.58 -3.34
N HIS A 10 10.11 3.62 -4.12
CA HIS A 10 9.15 4.63 -3.71
C HIS A 10 7.72 4.07 -3.51
N ILE A 11 7.34 3.06 -4.29
CA ILE A 11 6.05 2.36 -4.13
C ILE A 11 6.08 1.49 -2.87
N SER A 12 7.13 0.69 -2.70
CA SER A 12 7.35 -0.20 -1.55
C SER A 12 7.33 0.56 -0.22
N MET A 13 7.99 1.72 -0.16
CA MET A 13 7.99 2.59 1.01
C MET A 13 6.58 3.06 1.40
N ARG A 14 5.76 3.45 0.42
CA ARG A 14 4.38 3.89 0.66
C ARG A 14 3.46 2.73 1.06
N ILE A 15 3.65 1.54 0.49
CA ILE A 15 2.96 0.32 0.94
C ILE A 15 3.31 0.05 2.41
N GLN A 16 4.60 0.11 2.77
CA GLN A 16 5.05 -0.11 4.15
C GLN A 16 4.39 0.86 5.14
N HIS A 17 4.17 2.12 4.74
CA HIS A 17 3.45 3.09 5.57
C HIS A 17 1.99 2.68 5.81
N VAL A 18 1.31 2.12 4.81
CA VAL A 18 -0.06 1.59 4.98
C VAL A 18 -0.04 0.38 5.92
N GLU A 19 0.86 -0.57 5.69
CA GLU A 19 0.99 -1.79 6.51
C GLU A 19 1.26 -1.47 7.98
N ASN A 20 2.19 -0.54 8.25
CA ASN A 20 2.51 -0.11 9.60
C ASN A 20 1.34 0.62 10.27
N ALA A 21 0.63 1.47 9.53
CA ALA A 21 -0.54 2.15 10.05
C ALA A 21 -1.66 1.16 10.41
N VAL A 22 -1.91 0.17 9.55
CA VAL A 22 -2.90 -0.90 9.80
C VAL A 22 -2.48 -1.74 11.01
N LYS A 23 -1.21 -2.15 11.09
CA LYS A 23 -0.69 -2.86 12.26
C LYS A 23 -0.92 -2.07 13.55
N GLY A 24 -0.64 -0.77 13.54
CA GLY A 24 -0.88 0.12 14.68
C GLY A 24 -2.37 0.24 15.05
N LEU A 25 -3.27 0.30 14.06
CA LEU A 25 -4.71 0.30 14.28
C LEU A 25 -5.18 -1.01 14.95
N LEU A 26 -4.75 -2.15 14.44
CA LEU A 26 -5.12 -3.47 14.96
C LEU A 26 -4.60 -3.74 16.37
N GLN A 27 -3.53 -3.06 16.77
CA GLN A 27 -2.95 -3.13 18.12
C GLN A 27 -3.53 -2.09 19.09
N SER A 28 -4.38 -1.17 18.61
CA SER A 28 -5.02 -0.17 19.47
C SER A 28 -6.01 -0.82 20.43
N ARG A 29 -5.99 -0.41 21.71
CA ARG A 29 -6.89 -0.94 22.74
C ARG A 29 -8.37 -0.71 22.43
N GLY A 30 -8.69 0.37 21.72
CA GLY A 30 -10.06 0.73 21.33
C GLY A 30 -10.49 0.23 19.96
N PHE A 31 -9.76 -0.71 19.35
CA PHE A 31 -10.14 -1.29 18.06
C PHE A 31 -11.37 -2.18 18.20
N SER A 32 -12.47 -1.78 17.55
CA SER A 32 -13.77 -2.46 17.58
C SER A 32 -14.16 -3.17 16.28
N GLY A 33 -13.29 -3.12 15.26
CA GLY A 33 -13.58 -3.63 13.92
C GLY A 33 -13.29 -5.12 13.78
N ILE A 34 -13.53 -5.66 12.58
CA ILE A 34 -13.15 -7.04 12.24
C ILE A 34 -11.71 -7.03 11.70
N PRO A 35 -10.71 -7.61 12.41
CA PRO A 35 -9.29 -7.47 12.05
C PRO A 35 -8.95 -7.87 10.60
N VAL A 36 -9.62 -8.90 10.08
CA VAL A 36 -9.35 -9.46 8.75
C VAL A 36 -9.66 -8.47 7.62
N LEU A 37 -10.63 -7.56 7.82
CA LEU A 37 -11.01 -6.54 6.84
C LEU A 37 -9.90 -5.50 6.63
N PHE A 38 -9.04 -5.30 7.63
CA PHE A 38 -7.92 -4.36 7.55
C PHE A 38 -6.61 -5.09 7.20
N LYS A 39 -6.35 -6.21 7.85
CA LYS A 39 -5.09 -6.95 7.72
C LYS A 39 -4.88 -7.48 6.29
N ARG A 40 -5.86 -8.20 5.74
CA ARG A 40 -5.70 -8.86 4.43
C ARG A 40 -5.50 -7.87 3.28
N PRO A 41 -6.31 -6.80 3.15
CA PRO A 41 -6.05 -5.83 2.08
C PRO A 41 -4.68 -5.20 2.20
N ALA A 42 -4.22 -4.83 3.40
CA ALA A 42 -2.90 -4.22 3.59
C ALA A 42 -1.76 -5.16 3.17
N GLU A 43 -1.78 -6.43 3.60
CA GLU A 43 -0.74 -7.42 3.29
C GLU A 43 -0.70 -7.80 1.79
N THR A 44 -1.83 -7.68 1.08
CA THR A 44 -1.91 -8.02 -0.36
C THR A 44 -1.51 -6.88 -1.29
N LEU A 45 -1.43 -5.63 -0.82
CA LEU A 45 -1.08 -4.46 -1.63
C LEU A 45 0.25 -4.63 -2.35
N ARG A 46 1.28 -5.12 -1.64
CA ARG A 46 2.60 -5.33 -2.24
C ARG A 46 2.55 -6.31 -3.38
N TRP A 47 1.86 -7.43 -3.19
CA TRP A 47 1.73 -8.45 -4.24
C TRP A 47 1.00 -7.90 -5.47
N TYR A 48 -0.14 -7.21 -5.28
CA TYR A 48 -0.87 -6.62 -6.40
C TYR A 48 -0.01 -5.63 -7.18
N LEU A 49 0.67 -4.71 -6.50
CA LEU A 49 1.49 -3.70 -7.15
C LEU A 49 2.74 -4.30 -7.81
N TRP A 50 3.37 -5.29 -7.18
CA TRP A 50 4.51 -6.02 -7.74
C TRP A 50 4.15 -6.68 -9.08
N HIS A 51 2.94 -7.22 -9.18
CA HIS A 51 2.43 -7.90 -10.37
C HIS A 51 1.64 -6.98 -11.32
N GLY A 52 1.76 -5.66 -11.19
CA GLY A 52 1.09 -4.68 -12.07
C GLY A 52 -0.44 -4.64 -11.96
N LYS A 53 -1.03 -5.25 -10.92
CA LYS A 53 -2.48 -5.28 -10.66
C LYS A 53 -2.94 -3.99 -9.96
N VAL A 54 -2.67 -2.86 -10.60
CA VAL A 54 -2.90 -1.51 -10.04
C VAL A 54 -4.37 -1.25 -9.70
N LEU A 55 -5.29 -1.67 -10.56
CA LEU A 55 -6.73 -1.51 -10.31
C LEU A 55 -7.17 -2.28 -9.06
N THR A 56 -6.70 -3.52 -8.88
CA THR A 56 -7.00 -4.30 -7.67
C THR A 56 -6.41 -3.63 -6.43
N ALA A 57 -5.17 -3.15 -6.49
CA ALA A 57 -4.55 -2.43 -5.37
C ALA A 57 -5.31 -1.15 -4.99
N THR A 58 -5.71 -0.34 -5.97
CA THR A 58 -6.47 0.90 -5.73
C THR A 58 -7.85 0.62 -5.16
N THR A 59 -8.54 -0.44 -5.61
CA THR A 59 -9.78 -0.92 -5.00
C THR A 59 -9.56 -1.36 -3.55
N SER A 60 -8.50 -2.12 -3.24
CA SER A 60 -8.17 -2.50 -1.86
C SER A 60 -7.93 -1.29 -0.95
N LEU A 61 -7.27 -0.23 -1.46
CA LEU A 61 -7.08 1.02 -0.72
C LEU A 61 -8.41 1.73 -0.42
N GLN A 62 -9.32 1.75 -1.40
CA GLN A 62 -10.65 2.32 -1.21
C GLN A 62 -11.45 1.57 -0.14
N TRP A 63 -11.45 0.23 -0.17
CA TRP A 63 -12.09 -0.58 0.86
C TRP A 63 -11.51 -0.33 2.25
N LEU A 64 -10.18 -0.28 2.37
CA LEU A 64 -9.53 0.07 3.65
C LEU A 64 -9.98 1.44 4.17
N MET A 65 -10.09 2.45 3.29
CA MET A 65 -10.58 3.77 3.69
C MET A 65 -12.03 3.70 4.18
N VAL A 66 -12.90 2.98 3.47
CA VAL A 66 -14.32 2.78 3.83
C VAL A 66 -14.42 2.05 5.18
N ASP A 67 -13.70 0.96 5.36
CA ASP A 67 -13.74 0.20 6.63
C ASP A 67 -13.23 1.04 7.80
N CYS A 68 -12.23 1.90 7.59
CA CYS A 68 -11.82 2.88 8.60
C CYS A 68 -12.91 3.92 8.91
N THR A 69 -13.71 4.36 7.93
CA THR A 69 -14.84 5.29 8.20
C THR A 69 -15.98 4.64 8.97
N ARG A 70 -16.13 3.32 8.86
CA ARG A 70 -17.17 2.53 9.51
C ARG A 70 -16.80 2.07 10.92
N LEU A 71 -15.56 2.29 11.36
CA LEU A 71 -15.10 1.90 12.68
C LEU A 71 -15.81 2.77 13.74
N ALA A 72 -16.82 2.22 14.39
CA ALA A 72 -17.50 2.87 15.51
C ALA A 72 -16.70 2.65 16.80
N THR A 73 -16.06 3.72 17.31
CA THR A 73 -15.34 3.69 18.58
C THR A 73 -15.28 5.09 19.18
N ASP A 74 -15.52 5.19 20.49
CA ASP A 74 -15.33 6.45 21.25
C ASP A 74 -13.89 6.60 21.76
N ASP A 75 -13.04 5.58 21.54
CA ASP A 75 -11.64 5.64 21.90
C ASP A 75 -10.87 6.54 20.92
N ARG A 76 -10.31 7.63 21.46
CA ARG A 76 -9.56 8.61 20.69
C ARG A 76 -8.31 8.00 20.03
N VAL A 77 -7.63 7.05 20.67
CA VAL A 77 -6.41 6.44 20.15
C VAL A 77 -6.73 5.59 18.91
N ALA A 78 -7.80 4.80 18.97
CA ALA A 78 -8.30 4.04 17.83
C ALA A 78 -8.82 4.95 16.70
N THR A 79 -9.53 6.03 17.03
CA THR A 79 -9.97 7.04 16.06
C THR A 79 -8.79 7.66 15.31
N ASP A 80 -7.76 8.10 16.03
CA ASP A 80 -6.55 8.69 15.43
C ASP A 80 -5.76 7.65 14.62
N ALA A 81 -5.74 6.38 15.05
CA ALA A 81 -5.13 5.30 14.29
C ALA A 81 -5.88 5.02 12.97
N ALA A 82 -7.22 5.01 12.98
CA ALA A 82 -8.03 4.85 11.78
C ALA A 82 -7.83 6.00 10.79
N ARG A 83 -7.77 7.25 11.28
CA ARG A 83 -7.43 8.42 10.46
C ARG A 83 -6.04 8.32 9.83
N ARG A 84 -5.05 7.81 10.57
CA ARG A 84 -3.70 7.55 10.03
C ARG A 84 -3.74 6.52 8.90
N VAL A 85 -4.48 5.43 9.04
CA VAL A 85 -4.66 4.44 7.96
C VAL A 85 -5.29 5.10 6.73
N GLN A 86 -6.35 5.89 6.90
CA GLN A 86 -6.99 6.61 5.79
C GLN A 86 -6.04 7.55 5.08
N ALA A 87 -5.26 8.33 5.82
CA ALA A 87 -4.27 9.24 5.25
C ALA A 87 -3.23 8.48 4.41
N ARG A 88 -2.65 7.40 4.95
CA ARG A 88 -1.68 6.58 4.21
C ARG A 88 -2.28 5.91 2.97
N CYS A 89 -3.53 5.44 3.07
CA CYS A 89 -4.23 4.86 1.91
C CYS A 89 -4.47 5.92 0.82
N ARG A 90 -4.89 7.13 1.20
CA ARG A 90 -5.09 8.26 0.29
C ARG A 90 -3.80 8.71 -0.38
N ASP A 91 -2.71 8.78 0.38
CA ASP A 91 -1.37 9.14 -0.13
C ASP A 91 -0.92 8.13 -1.20
N LEU A 92 -1.01 6.82 -0.90
CA LEU A 92 -0.64 5.78 -1.86
C LEU A 92 -1.58 5.76 -3.07
N TYR A 93 -2.90 5.87 -2.86
CA TYR A 93 -3.88 5.93 -3.95
C TYR A 93 -3.57 7.08 -4.92
N SER A 94 -3.35 8.28 -4.38
CA SER A 94 -3.08 9.48 -5.17
C SER A 94 -1.74 9.36 -5.90
N TYR A 95 -0.72 8.80 -5.24
CA TYR A 95 0.57 8.54 -5.85
C TYR A 95 0.46 7.57 -7.03
N LEU A 96 -0.30 6.47 -6.90
CA LEU A 96 -0.52 5.53 -7.99
C LEU A 96 -1.32 6.15 -9.13
N ALA A 97 -2.41 6.87 -8.81
CA ALA A 97 -3.26 7.52 -9.80
C ALA A 97 -2.49 8.56 -10.63
N ASN A 98 -1.67 9.39 -9.98
CA ASN A 98 -0.88 10.43 -10.64
C ASN A 98 0.28 9.87 -11.48
N ASN A 99 0.66 8.60 -11.30
CA ASN A 99 1.78 7.97 -12.00
C ASN A 99 1.32 6.74 -12.82
N MET A 100 0.03 6.66 -13.15
CA MET A 100 -0.56 5.47 -13.76
C MET A 100 0.14 5.04 -15.06
N ASP A 101 0.54 6.00 -15.89
CA ASP A 101 1.22 5.76 -17.17
C ASP A 101 2.65 5.21 -17.03
N SER A 102 3.23 5.32 -15.83
CA SER A 102 4.57 4.84 -15.49
C SER A 102 4.56 3.53 -14.68
N LEU A 103 3.40 3.03 -14.25
CA LEU A 103 3.29 1.74 -13.55
C LEU A 103 3.47 0.57 -14.52
N THR A 104 4.00 -0.55 -14.03
CA THR A 104 4.33 -1.73 -14.83
C THR A 104 4.26 -3.02 -13.99
N ASP A 105 4.43 -4.18 -14.62
CA ASP A 105 4.64 -5.46 -13.92
C ASP A 105 6.11 -5.53 -13.47
N TYR A 106 6.37 -5.10 -12.24
CA TYR A 106 7.71 -5.08 -11.63
C TYR A 106 8.29 -6.48 -11.50
N GLY A 107 7.48 -7.47 -11.13
CA GLY A 107 7.91 -8.85 -11.03
C GLY A 107 8.36 -9.43 -12.37
N ARG A 108 7.65 -9.10 -13.46
CA ARG A 108 8.09 -9.49 -14.82
C ARG A 108 9.41 -8.83 -15.18
N ARG A 109 9.59 -7.54 -14.89
CA ARG A 109 10.85 -6.84 -15.15
C ARG A 109 12.02 -7.43 -14.35
N TYR A 110 11.82 -7.68 -13.07
CA TYR A 110 12.81 -8.29 -12.19
C TYR A 110 13.25 -9.66 -12.71
N ARG A 111 12.30 -10.55 -13.05
CA ARG A 111 12.61 -11.86 -13.65
C ARG A 111 13.32 -11.78 -15.00
N ALA A 112 13.15 -10.67 -15.73
CA ALA A 112 13.83 -10.40 -16.99
C ALA A 112 15.20 -9.69 -16.80
N GLY A 113 15.67 -9.50 -15.55
CA GLY A 113 16.91 -8.78 -15.26
C GLY A 113 16.86 -7.28 -15.59
N LEU A 114 15.67 -6.72 -15.77
CA LEU A 114 15.49 -5.31 -16.11
C LEU A 114 15.42 -4.45 -14.84
N PRO A 115 15.98 -3.22 -14.85
CA PRO A 115 15.90 -2.32 -13.70
C PRO A 115 14.45 -2.02 -13.29
N ILE A 116 14.21 -2.06 -11.98
CA ILE A 116 12.91 -1.74 -11.33
C ILE A 116 13.02 -0.60 -10.30
N SER A 117 14.24 -0.28 -9.87
CA SER A 117 14.53 0.74 -8.88
C SER A 117 15.83 1.46 -9.26
N SER A 118 15.90 2.74 -8.96
CA SER A 118 17.12 3.56 -9.00
C SER A 118 17.89 3.52 -7.68
N SER A 119 17.25 3.05 -6.60
CA SER A 119 17.91 2.89 -5.30
C SER A 119 18.90 1.72 -5.36
N ARG A 120 20.16 1.97 -4.99
CA ARG A 120 21.28 1.00 -5.00
C ARG A 120 21.12 -0.15 -3.97
N ALA A 121 19.97 -0.26 -3.30
CA ALA A 121 19.82 -1.05 -2.07
C ALA A 121 19.34 -2.49 -2.28
N GLU A 122 18.89 -2.89 -3.47
CA GLU A 122 18.32 -4.25 -3.71
C GLU A 122 19.03 -4.98 -4.86
N GLY A 123 20.36 -4.79 -4.96
CA GLY A 123 21.23 -5.48 -5.92
C GLY A 123 21.92 -6.74 -5.37
N CYS A 124 21.48 -7.30 -4.25
CA CYS A 124 21.99 -8.58 -3.74
C CYS A 124 20.83 -9.41 -3.21
N VAL A 125 20.31 -10.29 -4.07
CA VAL A 125 19.69 -11.54 -3.64
C VAL A 125 20.32 -12.60 -4.54
N ASP A 126 21.36 -13.25 -4.01
CA ASP A 126 21.74 -14.61 -4.42
C ASP A 126 20.70 -15.60 -3.87
#